data_AF-A0A1Z2XR29-F1
#
_entry.id   AF-A0A1Z2XR29-F1
#
_cell.length_a   1.000
_cell.length_b   1.000
_cell.length_c   1.000
_cell.angle_alpha   90.00
_cell.angle_beta   90.00
_cell.angle_gamma   90.00
#
_symmetry.space_group_name_H-M   'P 1'
#
loop_
_entity.id
_entity.type
_entity.pdbx_description
1 polymer ?
#
loop_
_entity_poly.entity_id
_entity_poly.type
_entity_poly.pdbx_seq_one_letter_code
_entity_poly.pdbx_strand_id
1 'polypeptide(L)'
;MANIQERRDKSGRLISYSIRVHRGRGADGKQLKPYTATFEVKPTWTEKSARKKAEAFAATFEKECREGVASDSRQTFQTYCEYVLELKEARRTKHSTVVRYRQLAERIYPAIGHIKLKDLRADHLNSLYTALGKEGAGKGTSKAVAKLDLAALVKEKGLTRAKIAQEGGYLSAACTPP
;
A
#
# COMPACT_ATOMS: atom_id res chain seq x y z
N MET A 1 -22.27 15.54 20.74
CA MET A 1 -21.61 15.47 22.06
C MET A 1 -20.97 14.11 22.25
N ALA A 2 -19.65 14.09 22.45
CA ALA A 2 -18.89 12.90 22.78
C ALA A 2 -19.21 12.39 24.20
N ASN A 3 -19.40 11.08 24.37
CA ASN A 3 -19.55 10.43 25.67
C ASN A 3 -18.16 10.00 26.18
N ILE A 4 -17.79 10.44 27.39
CA ILE A 4 -16.50 10.13 28.03
C ILE A 4 -16.75 9.15 29.18
N GLN A 5 -16.11 7.98 29.13
CA GLN A 5 -16.18 6.97 30.18
C GLN A 5 -14.82 6.77 30.83
N GLU A 6 -14.77 6.81 32.16
CA GLU A 6 -13.57 6.52 32.93
C GLU A 6 -13.30 5.00 32.99
N ARG A 7 -12.06 4.60 32.72
CA ARG A 7 -11.58 3.22 32.92
C ARG A 7 -10.59 3.22 34.08
N ARG A 8 -10.95 2.51 35.14
CA ARG A 8 -10.12 2.33 36.35
C ARG A 8 -9.59 0.89 36.41
N ASP A 9 -8.43 0.73 37.01
CA ASP A 9 -7.87 -0.59 37.30
C ASP A 9 -8.58 -1.24 38.50
N LYS A 10 -8.28 -2.51 38.76
CA LYS A 10 -8.69 -3.24 39.97
C LYS A 10 -8.25 -2.55 41.25
N SER A 11 -7.19 -1.74 41.20
CA SER A 11 -6.68 -0.92 42.31
C SER A 11 -7.35 0.46 42.43
N GLY A 12 -8.41 0.74 41.65
CA GLY A 12 -9.17 2.00 41.69
C GLY A 12 -8.50 3.20 41.01
N ARG A 13 -7.27 3.03 40.49
CA ARG A 13 -6.54 4.09 39.76
C ARG A 13 -7.10 4.29 38.36
N LEU A 14 -7.25 5.55 37.96
CA LEU A 14 -7.65 5.93 36.62
C LEU A 14 -6.54 5.61 35.61
N ILE A 15 -6.80 4.74 34.63
CA ILE A 15 -5.82 4.33 33.61
C ILE A 15 -6.10 5.02 32.27
N SER A 16 -7.36 5.12 31.87
CA SER A 16 -7.73 5.69 30.57
C SER A 16 -9.13 6.27 30.55
N TYR A 17 -9.38 7.14 29.58
CA TYR A 17 -10.72 7.59 29.21
C TYR A 17 -11.11 7.00 27.86
N SER A 18 -12.29 6.40 27.78
CA SER A 18 -12.90 5.92 26.54
C SER A 18 -13.88 6.97 26.03
N ILE A 19 -13.62 7.52 24.85
CA ILE A 19 -14.40 8.59 24.24
C ILE A 19 -15.17 8.02 23.06
N ARG A 20 -16.49 8.20 23.07
CA ARG A 20 -17.41 7.69 22.04
C ARG A 20 -18.17 8.82 21.37
N VAL A 21 -18.07 8.92 20.05
CA VAL A 21 -18.80 9.92 19.24
C VAL A 21 -19.81 9.21 18.34
N HIS A 22 -21.05 9.69 18.40
CA HIS A 22 -22.14 9.16 17.59
C HIS A 22 -22.01 9.60 16.12
N ARG A 23 -22.22 8.67 15.21
CA ARG A 23 -21.92 8.82 13.78
C ARG A 23 -23.16 8.98 12.89
N GLY A 24 -24.35 9.06 13.49
CA GLY A 24 -25.62 9.14 12.78
C GLY A 24 -26.24 7.77 12.45
N ARG A 25 -27.28 7.78 11.62
CA ARG A 25 -27.94 6.58 11.08
C ARG A 25 -27.53 6.41 9.62
N GLY A 26 -27.30 5.17 9.19
CA GLY A 26 -27.02 4.85 7.79
C GLY A 26 -28.28 4.95 6.92
N ALA A 27 -28.13 4.76 5.61
CA ALA A 27 -29.24 4.72 4.65
C ALA A 27 -30.29 3.65 5.00
N ASP A 28 -29.86 2.55 5.63
CA ASP A 28 -30.73 1.47 6.14
C ASP A 28 -31.43 1.81 7.47
N GLY A 29 -31.32 3.04 7.98
CA GLY A 29 -31.88 3.46 9.28
C GLY A 29 -31.18 2.87 10.51
N LYS A 30 -30.26 1.91 10.34
CA LYS A 30 -29.44 1.35 11.41
C LYS A 30 -28.40 2.36 11.90
N GLN A 31 -28.18 2.37 13.21
CA GLN A 31 -27.17 3.22 13.85
C GLN A 31 -25.77 2.81 13.39
N LEU A 32 -25.01 3.77 12.84
CA LEU A 32 -23.64 3.50 12.42
C LEU A 32 -22.76 3.27 13.65
N LYS A 33 -21.79 2.35 13.52
CA LYS A 33 -20.87 2.02 14.61
C LYS A 33 -20.20 3.31 15.11
N PRO A 34 -20.36 3.67 16.40
CA PRO A 34 -19.81 4.91 16.94
C PRO A 34 -18.29 4.94 16.80
N TYR A 35 -17.73 6.12 16.56
CA TYR A 35 -16.29 6.31 16.64
C TYR A 35 -15.87 6.21 18.11
N THR A 36 -14.88 5.36 18.39
CA THR A 36 -14.33 5.18 19.73
C THR A 36 -12.84 5.48 19.71
N ALA A 37 -12.40 6.37 20.59
CA ALA A 37 -11.00 6.68 20.84
C ALA A 37 -10.69 6.41 22.32
N THR A 38 -9.47 5.99 22.60
CA THR A 38 -8.98 5.78 23.96
C THR A 38 -7.90 6.81 24.24
N PHE A 39 -8.06 7.55 25.33
CA PHE A 39 -7.08 8.49 25.83
C PHE A 39 -6.41 7.89 27.06
N GLU A 40 -5.14 7.53 26.94
CA GLU A 40 -4.36 6.96 28.03
C GLU A 40 -3.91 8.06 29.00
N VAL A 41 -4.16 7.84 30.29
CA VAL A 41 -3.77 8.79 31.35
C VAL A 41 -2.42 8.36 31.89
N LYS A 42 -1.43 9.25 31.81
CA LYS A 42 -0.13 9.00 32.43
C LYS A 42 -0.26 9.07 33.97
N PRO A 43 0.41 8.18 34.73
CA PRO A 43 0.34 8.15 36.19
C PRO A 43 0.76 9.45 36.89
N THR A 44 1.53 10.28 36.18
CA THR A 44 2.05 11.57 36.65
C THR A 44 0.99 12.68 36.71
N TRP A 45 -0.23 12.46 36.22
CA TRP A 45 -1.27 13.48 36.13
C TRP A 45 -2.31 13.34 37.25
N THR A 46 -2.71 14.46 37.83
CA THR A 46 -3.83 14.50 38.78
C THR A 46 -5.16 14.28 38.05
N GLU A 47 -6.13 13.64 38.70
CA GLU A 47 -7.43 13.29 38.09
C GLU A 47 -8.13 14.50 37.43
N LYS A 48 -8.08 15.68 38.08
CA LYS A 48 -8.62 16.94 37.51
C LYS A 48 -7.92 17.35 36.21
N SER A 49 -6.60 17.23 36.14
CA SER A 49 -5.83 17.59 34.95
C SER A 49 -6.03 16.57 33.81
N ALA A 50 -6.16 15.29 34.16
CA ALA A 50 -6.42 14.21 33.21
C ALA A 50 -7.80 14.36 32.58
N ARG A 51 -8.83 14.65 33.39
CA ARG A 51 -10.19 14.94 32.91
C ARG A 51 -10.24 16.13 31.95
N LYS A 52 -9.60 17.25 32.31
CA LYS A 52 -9.58 18.45 31.45
C LYS A 52 -8.89 18.19 30.11
N LYS A 53 -7.81 17.39 30.10
CA LYS A 53 -7.13 16.97 28.87
C LYS A 53 -7.97 16.01 28.04
N ALA A 54 -8.68 15.09 28.69
CA ALA A 54 -9.60 14.17 28.02
C ALA A 54 -10.81 14.90 27.42
N GLU A 55 -11.35 15.92 28.10
CA GLU A 55 -12.41 16.79 27.58
C GLU A 55 -11.94 17.60 26.36
N ALA A 56 -10.73 18.18 26.42
CA ALA A 56 -10.14 18.87 25.28
C ALA A 56 -9.92 17.94 24.08
N PHE A 57 -9.40 16.73 24.32
CA PHE A 57 -9.24 15.70 23.28
C PHE A 57 -10.59 15.21 22.73
N ALA A 58 -11.62 15.11 23.56
CA ALA A 58 -12.98 14.76 23.12
C ALA A 58 -13.58 15.84 22.22
N ALA A 59 -13.33 17.13 22.53
CA ALA A 59 -13.78 18.25 21.71
C ALA A 59 -13.09 18.29 20.34
N THR A 60 -11.77 18.07 20.29
CA THR A 60 -11.04 17.96 19.02
C THR A 60 -11.50 16.75 18.22
N PHE A 61 -11.69 15.61 18.88
CA PHE A 61 -12.17 14.38 18.25
C PHE A 61 -13.60 14.52 17.71
N GLU A 62 -14.50 15.22 18.41
CA GLU A 62 -15.85 15.51 17.92
C GLU A 62 -15.82 16.42 16.68
N LYS A 63 -14.93 17.41 16.66
CA LYS A 63 -14.72 18.29 15.49
C LYS A 63 -14.21 17.50 14.28
N GLU A 64 -13.18 16.67 14.46
CA GLU A 64 -12.64 15.77 13.42
C GLU A 64 -13.69 14.77 12.89
N CYS A 65 -14.58 14.28 13.77
CA CYS A 65 -15.69 13.41 13.39
C CYS A 65 -16.76 14.15 12.58
N ARG A 66 -17.05 15.41 12.91
CA ARG A 66 -18.05 16.24 12.23
C ARG A 66 -17.58 16.71 10.86
N GLU A 67 -16.31 17.05 10.72
CA GLU A 67 -15.69 17.51 9.47
C GLU A 67 -15.48 16.38 8.45
N GLY A 68 -15.84 15.14 8.79
CA GLY A 68 -15.75 13.99 7.88
C GLY A 68 -14.33 13.47 7.67
N VAL A 69 -13.31 14.08 8.29
CA VAL A 69 -11.90 13.65 8.29
C VAL A 69 -11.72 12.30 9.01
N ALA A 70 -12.63 11.97 9.93
CA ALA A 70 -12.71 10.64 10.53
C ALA A 70 -13.28 9.56 9.58
N SER A 71 -13.50 9.85 8.29
CA SER A 71 -13.84 8.83 7.29
C SER A 71 -12.70 7.81 7.20
N ASP A 72 -12.95 6.67 7.82
CA ASP A 72 -12.14 5.45 7.79
C ASP A 72 -10.63 5.67 7.94
N SER A 73 -10.22 6.41 8.97
CA SER A 73 -8.81 6.58 9.37
C SER A 73 -8.09 5.28 9.78
N ARG A 74 -8.77 4.14 9.63
CA ARG A 74 -8.24 2.78 9.80
C ARG A 74 -7.75 2.18 8.50
N GLN A 75 -8.13 2.71 7.34
CA GLN A 75 -7.76 2.11 6.07
C GLN A 75 -6.24 2.20 5.88
N THR A 76 -5.63 1.04 5.64
CA THR A 76 -4.22 0.94 5.29
C THR A 76 -4.01 1.32 3.83
N PHE A 77 -2.79 1.73 3.49
CA PHE A 77 -2.43 2.03 2.10
C PHE A 77 -2.74 0.84 1.17
N GLN A 78 -2.46 -0.39 1.62
CA GLN A 78 -2.76 -1.59 0.85
C GLN A 78 -4.26 -1.74 0.55
N THR A 79 -5.12 -1.68 1.57
CA THR A 79 -6.57 -1.82 1.40
C THR A 79 -7.13 -0.77 0.45
N TYR A 80 -6.59 0.45 0.49
CA TYR A 80 -6.98 1.51 -0.42
C TYR A 80 -6.52 1.25 -1.86
N CYS A 81 -5.29 0.79 -2.05
CA CYS A 81 -4.79 0.41 -3.38
C CYS A 81 -5.62 -0.71 -4.02
N GLU A 82 -6.00 -1.74 -3.26
CA GLU A 82 -6.86 -2.83 -3.73
C GLU A 82 -8.22 -2.29 -4.18
N TYR A 83 -8.87 -1.45 -3.38
CA TYR A 83 -10.13 -0.79 -3.76
C TYR A 83 -10.01 0.03 -5.05
N VAL A 84 -8.93 0.80 -5.22
CA VAL A 84 -8.70 1.59 -6.44
C VAL A 84 -8.45 0.70 -7.66
N LEU A 85 -7.79 -0.45 -7.49
CA LEU A 85 -7.57 -1.40 -8.57
C LEU A 85 -8.88 -2.03 -9.03
N GLU A 86 -9.74 -2.47 -8.11
CA GLU A 86 -11.08 -3.00 -8.41
C GLU A 86 -11.95 -1.96 -9.13
N LEU A 87 -11.92 -0.71 -8.67
CA LEU A 87 -12.66 0.38 -9.28
C LEU A 87 -12.16 0.71 -10.70
N LYS A 88 -10.86 0.61 -10.94
CA LYS A 88 -10.27 0.78 -12.29
C LYS A 88 -10.57 -0.38 -13.23
N GLU A 89 -10.68 -1.58 -12.69
CA GLU A 89 -11.07 -2.79 -13.41
C GLU A 89 -12.53 -2.70 -13.86
N ALA A 90 -13.43 -2.29 -12.96
CA ALA A 90 -14.84 -2.06 -13.27
C ALA A 90 -15.07 -0.97 -14.34
N ARG A 91 -14.21 0.05 -14.39
CA ARG A 91 -14.30 1.18 -15.34
C ARG A 91 -13.68 0.92 -16.73
N ARG A 92 -13.46 -0.34 -17.11
CA ARG A 92 -12.87 -0.77 -18.41
C ARG A 92 -11.48 -0.17 -18.72
N THR A 93 -10.56 -0.21 -17.76
CA THR A 93 -9.14 0.02 -18.08
C THR A 93 -8.57 -1.18 -18.86
N LYS A 94 -7.58 -0.98 -19.75
CA LYS A 94 -6.86 -2.08 -20.40
C LYS A 94 -6.37 -3.10 -19.35
N HIS A 95 -6.71 -4.38 -19.54
CA HIS A 95 -6.36 -5.45 -18.61
C HIS A 95 -4.85 -5.52 -18.32
N SER A 96 -4.01 -5.30 -19.33
CA SER A 96 -2.55 -5.27 -19.18
C SER A 96 -2.05 -4.22 -18.18
N THR A 97 -2.75 -3.09 -18.06
CA THR A 97 -2.41 -2.04 -17.08
C THR A 97 -2.73 -2.50 -15.65
N VAL A 98 -3.87 -3.16 -15.45
CA VAL A 98 -4.28 -3.67 -14.13
C VAL A 98 -3.31 -4.75 -13.67
N VAL A 99 -2.94 -5.68 -14.55
CA VAL A 99 -1.94 -6.73 -14.26
C VAL A 99 -0.61 -6.11 -13.86
N ARG A 100 -0.12 -5.12 -14.63
CA ARG A 100 1.12 -4.42 -14.30
C ARG A 100 1.05 -3.71 -12.95
N TYR A 101 -0.07 -3.06 -12.63
CA TYR A 101 -0.21 -2.40 -11.32
C TYR A 101 -0.25 -3.39 -10.16
N ARG A 102 -0.90 -4.55 -10.33
CA ARG A 102 -0.86 -5.63 -9.32
C ARG A 102 0.57 -6.13 -9.09
N GLN A 103 1.36 -6.34 -10.15
CA GLN A 103 2.76 -6.72 -10.04
C GLN A 103 3.63 -5.66 -9.34
N LEU A 104 3.38 -4.37 -9.60
CA LEU A 104 4.08 -3.29 -8.90
C LEU A 104 3.65 -3.17 -7.45
N ALA A 105 2.40 -3.52 -7.13
CA ALA A 105 1.88 -3.48 -5.77
C ALA A 105 2.56 -4.54 -4.87
N GLU A 106 2.88 -5.73 -5.41
CA GLU A 106 3.61 -6.79 -4.68
C GLU A 106 4.91 -6.31 -4.01
N ARG A 107 5.65 -5.41 -4.67
CA ARG A 107 6.91 -4.84 -4.13
C ARG A 107 6.68 -3.65 -3.21
N ILE A 108 5.53 -2.98 -3.32
CA ILE A 108 5.20 -1.77 -2.54
C ILE A 108 4.55 -2.15 -1.20
N TYR A 109 3.70 -3.18 -1.17
CA TYR A 109 2.98 -3.60 0.03
C TYR A 109 3.86 -3.98 1.23
N PRO A 110 5.00 -4.68 1.05
CA PRO A 110 5.89 -4.97 2.17
C PRO A 110 6.44 -3.71 2.86
N ALA A 111 6.69 -2.65 2.09
CA ALA A 111 7.31 -1.43 2.58
C ALA A 111 6.31 -0.44 3.20
N ILE A 112 5.21 -0.13 2.49
CA ILE A 112 4.25 0.91 2.93
C ILE A 112 2.81 0.41 3.05
N GLY A 113 2.52 -0.84 2.70
CA GLY A 113 1.15 -1.37 2.64
C GLY A 113 0.44 -1.38 3.99
N HIS A 114 1.18 -1.67 5.07
CA HIS A 114 0.66 -1.75 6.44
C HIS A 114 0.44 -0.37 7.09
N ILE A 115 0.94 0.71 6.47
CA ILE A 115 0.85 2.06 7.00
C ILE A 115 -0.56 2.60 6.75
N LYS A 116 -1.15 3.25 7.75
CA LYS A 116 -2.44 3.93 7.58
C LYS A 116 -2.27 5.14 6.67
N LEU A 117 -3.25 5.42 5.82
CA LEU A 117 -3.21 6.57 4.90
C LEU A 117 -2.92 7.90 5.62
N LYS A 118 -3.53 8.11 6.79
CA LYS A 118 -3.31 9.31 7.61
C LYS A 118 -1.90 9.43 8.20
N ASP A 119 -1.21 8.30 8.35
CA ASP A 119 0.11 8.21 8.96
C ASP A 119 1.21 8.11 7.89
N LEU A 120 0.85 8.19 6.60
CA LEU A 120 1.78 8.16 5.49
C LEU A 120 2.55 9.49 5.42
N ARG A 121 3.87 9.43 5.62
CA ARG A 121 4.78 10.58 5.63
C ARG A 121 5.77 10.52 4.48
N ALA A 122 6.38 11.66 4.17
CA ALA A 122 7.46 11.77 3.18
C ALA A 122 8.63 10.83 3.49
N ASP A 123 8.96 10.63 4.77
CA ASP A 123 10.05 9.74 5.19
C ASP A 123 9.82 8.27 4.77
N HIS A 124 8.57 7.82 4.80
CA HIS A 124 8.18 6.47 4.37
C HIS A 124 8.36 6.33 2.85
N LEU A 125 8.06 7.39 2.08
CA LEU A 125 8.25 7.42 0.64
C LEU A 125 9.73 7.45 0.27
N ASN A 126 10.54 8.26 0.97
CA ASN A 126 11.98 8.32 0.76
C ASN A 126 12.61 6.95 1.03
N SER A 127 12.24 6.29 2.13
CA SER A 127 12.71 4.95 2.47
C SER A 127 12.33 3.92 1.40
N LEU A 128 11.09 4.01 0.87
CA LEU A 128 10.65 3.17 -0.24
C LEU A 128 11.48 3.41 -1.50
N TYR A 129 11.71 4.68 -1.89
CA TYR A 129 12.50 5.00 -3.08
C TYR A 129 13.95 4.54 -2.95
N THR A 130 14.57 4.72 -1.78
CA THR A 130 15.92 4.19 -1.50
C THR A 130 15.94 2.67 -1.61
N ALA A 131 14.93 1.97 -1.09
CA ALA A 131 14.83 0.51 -1.19
C ALA A 131 14.66 0.03 -2.65
N LEU A 132 13.84 0.72 -3.44
CA LEU A 132 13.60 0.42 -4.85
C LEU A 132 14.80 0.75 -5.75
N GLY A 133 15.66 1.70 -5.33
CA GLY A 133 16.86 2.10 -6.05
C GLY A 133 18.07 1.17 -5.85
N LYS A 134 18.02 0.22 -4.91
CA LYS A 134 19.12 -0.73 -4.69
C LYS A 134 19.26 -1.70 -5.88
N GLU A 135 20.50 -1.99 -6.26
CA GLU A 135 20.80 -2.96 -7.32
C GLU A 135 20.18 -4.33 -7.00
N GLY A 136 19.46 -4.90 -7.97
CA GLY A 136 18.73 -6.16 -7.79
C GLY A 136 17.31 -6.04 -7.22
N ALA A 137 16.85 -4.85 -6.80
CA ALA A 137 15.48 -4.66 -6.32
C ALA A 137 14.42 -4.66 -7.44
N GLY A 138 14.84 -4.48 -8.69
CA GLY A 138 13.98 -4.65 -9.85
C GLY A 138 13.78 -6.12 -10.19
N LYS A 139 12.53 -6.61 -10.19
CA LYS A 139 12.13 -7.71 -11.08
C LYS A 139 12.28 -7.21 -12.52
N GLY A 140 13.51 -7.17 -13.02
CA GLY A 140 13.77 -6.91 -14.43
C GLY A 140 13.01 -7.95 -15.25
N THR A 141 12.59 -7.57 -16.46
CA THR A 141 12.08 -8.53 -17.43
C THR A 141 13.11 -9.64 -17.53
N SER A 142 12.78 -10.85 -17.06
CA SER A 142 13.66 -12.00 -17.21
C SER A 142 13.84 -12.22 -18.70
N LYS A 143 14.98 -11.77 -19.23
CA LYS A 143 15.37 -12.13 -20.59
C LYS A 143 15.70 -13.61 -20.52
N ALA A 144 15.00 -14.43 -21.29
CA ALA A 144 15.34 -15.84 -21.42
C ALA A 144 16.78 -15.92 -21.92
N VAL A 145 17.68 -16.42 -21.08
CA VAL A 145 19.07 -16.68 -21.46
C VAL A 145 19.14 -18.14 -21.88
N ALA A 146 19.74 -18.42 -23.03
CA ALA A 146 19.96 -19.79 -23.46
C ALA A 146 20.85 -20.52 -22.44
N LYS A 147 20.46 -21.75 -22.06
CA LYS A 147 21.24 -22.58 -21.13
C LYS A 147 22.58 -23.04 -21.70
N LEU A 148 22.72 -22.96 -23.02
CA LEU A 148 23.91 -23.30 -23.78
C LEU A 148 24.53 -22.01 -24.31
N ASP A 149 25.86 -21.95 -24.35
CA ASP A 149 26.58 -20.86 -25.01
C ASP A 149 26.33 -20.94 -26.52
N LEU A 150 25.31 -20.22 -26.97
CA LEU A 150 24.94 -20.15 -28.40
C LEU A 150 26.13 -19.68 -29.24
N ALA A 151 26.98 -18.80 -28.71
CA ALA A 151 28.18 -18.34 -29.39
C ALA A 151 29.22 -19.47 -29.60
N ALA A 152 29.37 -20.38 -28.63
CA ALA A 152 30.26 -21.52 -28.74
C ALA A 152 29.70 -22.56 -29.73
N LEU A 153 28.42 -22.90 -29.62
CA LEU A 153 27.75 -23.84 -30.54
C LEU A 153 27.74 -23.35 -31.99
N VAL A 154 27.59 -22.05 -32.22
CA VAL A 154 27.65 -21.46 -33.57
C VAL A 154 29.06 -21.59 -34.17
N LYS A 155 30.11 -21.42 -33.37
CA LYS A 155 31.49 -21.62 -33.81
C LYS A 155 31.80 -23.09 -34.07
N GLU A 156 31.43 -23.97 -33.14
CA GLU A 156 31.69 -25.41 -33.25
C GLU A 156 30.98 -26.04 -34.46
N LYS A 157 29.73 -25.65 -34.71
CA LYS A 157 28.96 -26.12 -35.87
C LYS A 157 29.26 -25.34 -37.17
N GLY A 158 30.14 -24.33 -37.13
CA GLY A 158 30.46 -23.48 -38.28
C GLY A 158 29.23 -22.85 -38.94
N LEU A 159 28.23 -22.49 -38.12
CA LEU A 159 26.94 -21.98 -38.55
C LEU A 159 27.08 -20.51 -38.95
N THR A 160 27.21 -20.24 -40.25
CA THR A 160 27.17 -18.89 -40.80
C THR A 160 25.74 -18.53 -41.21
N ARG A 161 25.42 -17.22 -41.24
CA ARG A 161 24.09 -16.73 -41.64
C ARG A 161 23.63 -17.30 -42.99
N ALA A 162 24.58 -17.55 -43.90
CA ALA A 162 24.31 -18.17 -45.20
C ALA A 162 23.92 -19.65 -45.12
N LYS A 163 24.59 -20.45 -44.28
CA LYS A 163 24.28 -21.88 -44.09
C LYS A 163 22.93 -22.08 -43.42
N ILE A 164 22.65 -21.30 -42.37
CA ILE A 164 21.33 -21.31 -41.70
C ILE A 164 20.24 -20.91 -42.69
N ALA A 165 20.53 -19.95 -43.59
CA ALA A 165 19.56 -19.53 -44.60
C ALA A 165 19.23 -20.63 -45.61
N GLN A 166 20.23 -21.33 -46.10
CA GLN A 166 20.07 -22.46 -47.01
C GLN A 166 19.33 -23.64 -46.38
N GLU A 167 19.69 -24.02 -45.14
CA GLU A 167 19.03 -25.14 -44.43
C GLU A 167 17.59 -24.81 -44.03
N GLY A 168 17.28 -23.55 -43.77
CA GLY A 168 15.93 -23.09 -43.43
C GLY A 168 15.03 -22.80 -44.63
N GLY A 169 15.52 -22.95 -45.86
CA GLY A 169 14.75 -22.74 -47.09
C GLY A 169 14.53 -21.28 -47.47
N TYR A 170 15.32 -20.34 -46.93
CA TYR A 170 15.29 -18.93 -47.30
C TYR A 170 16.49 -18.59 -48.20
N LEU A 171 16.23 -18.11 -49.41
CA LEU A 171 17.27 -17.68 -50.34
C LEU A 171 18.06 -16.51 -49.72
N SER A 172 19.34 -16.73 -49.41
CA SER A 172 20.24 -15.64 -49.06
C SER A 172 20.43 -14.77 -50.30
N ALA A 173 19.77 -13.61 -50.35
CA ALA A 173 20.09 -12.60 -51.34
C ALA A 173 21.55 -12.17 -51.10
N ALA A 174 22.46 -12.74 -51.88
CA ALA A 174 23.86 -12.38 -51.89
C ALA A 174 23.96 -10.95 -52.42
N CYS A 175 24.26 -10.01 -51.53
CA CYS A 175 24.76 -8.70 -51.90
C CYS A 175 26.24 -8.89 -52.26
N THR A 176 26.55 -8.93 -53.55
CA THR A 176 27.91 -8.98 -54.08
C THR A 176 28.51 -7.56 -53.98
N PRO A 177 29.60 -7.33 -53.22
CA PRO A 177 30.34 -6.07 -53.31
C PRO A 177 31.24 -6.05 -54.56
N PRO A 178 31.63 -4.85 -55.05
CA PRO A 178 32.30 -4.65 -56.34
C PRO A 178 33.72 -5.22 -56.42
#